data_AF-A0A915ZFR7-F1
#
_entry.id   AF-A0A915ZFR7-F1
#
_cell.length_a   1.000
_cell.length_b   1.000
_cell.length_c   1.000
_cell.angle_alpha   90.00
_cell.angle_beta   90.00
_cell.angle_gamma   90.00
#
_symmetry.space_group_name_H-M   'P 1'
#
loop_
_entity.id
_entity.type
_entity.pdbx_description
1 polymer ?
#
loop_
_entity_poly.entity_id
_entity_poly.type
_entity_poly.pdbx_seq_one_letter_code
_entity_poly.pdbx_strand_id
1 'polypeptide(L)'
;MKERRYDLYGNVKCRFCLEENEDDDHMIYCQQLSNKWTIVADNTVCKCNQIIKNFLLQEKHIQLSQEDTQQLLSWNNNFFANTTAVDLNMPIPYVHLMIKSFFPKGKYKELKTIVKSKRIALTIAALFLEVFVSEFYNIIWQPRCKAVAEWEHTKGIKKQDLRKRPLAYQRIAYNQILTIQTEEGTFDLEKRKILKHNEQWSIALEKTKQYIN
;
A
#
# COMPACT_ATOMS: atom_id res chain seq x y z
N MET A 1 0.37 -25.46 16.07
CA MET A 1 -0.08 -24.05 16.26
C MET A 1 1.11 -23.13 16.03
N LYS A 2 1.00 -22.12 15.16
CA LYS A 2 2.05 -21.09 15.03
C LYS A 2 1.89 -20.11 16.20
N GLU A 3 2.85 -20.13 17.11
CA GLU A 3 2.98 -19.15 18.19
C GLU A 3 3.03 -17.74 17.58
N ARG A 4 2.13 -16.83 18.00
CA ARG A 4 2.28 -15.40 17.70
C ARG A 4 2.93 -14.71 18.89
N ARG A 5 3.83 -13.75 18.59
CA ARG A 5 4.43 -12.90 19.62
C ARG A 5 3.32 -12.10 20.32
N TYR A 6 3.51 -11.78 21.59
CA TYR A 6 2.72 -10.81 22.34
C TYR A 6 2.67 -9.53 21.52
N ASP A 7 1.46 -9.09 21.22
CA ASP A 7 1.26 -7.92 20.40
C ASP A 7 1.40 -6.67 21.27
N LEU A 8 2.62 -6.12 21.30
CA LEU A 8 2.92 -4.85 21.95
C LEU A 8 2.05 -3.69 21.41
N TYR A 9 1.45 -3.88 20.23
CA TYR A 9 0.72 -2.86 19.50
C TYR A 9 -0.78 -3.15 19.32
N GLY A 10 -1.31 -4.23 19.90
CA GLY A 10 -2.65 -4.74 19.56
C GLY A 10 -3.83 -3.80 19.81
N ASN A 11 -3.63 -2.77 20.64
CA ASN A 11 -4.61 -1.71 20.93
C ASN A 11 -4.09 -0.30 20.58
N VAL A 12 -2.99 -0.20 19.84
CA VAL A 12 -2.43 1.09 19.47
C VAL A 12 -3.37 1.74 18.50
N LYS A 13 -3.87 2.90 18.89
CA LYS A 13 -4.69 3.73 18.02
C LYS A 13 -3.79 4.45 17.03
N CYS A 14 -4.31 4.79 15.87
CA CYS A 14 -3.67 5.67 14.90
C CYS A 14 -3.10 6.90 15.61
N ARG A 15 -1.83 7.25 15.38
CA ARG A 15 -1.19 8.42 16.05
C ARG A 15 -1.65 9.77 15.52
N PHE A 16 -2.46 9.78 14.45
CA PHE A 16 -3.03 10.99 13.89
C PHE A 16 -4.49 11.20 14.30
N CYS A 17 -5.37 10.21 14.15
CA CYS A 17 -6.80 10.36 14.51
C CYS A 17 -7.14 9.90 15.94
N LEU A 18 -6.32 9.04 16.55
CA LEU A 18 -6.54 8.46 17.89
C LEU A 18 -7.80 7.58 18.04
N GLU A 19 -8.60 7.37 16.99
CA GLU A 19 -9.89 6.65 17.03
C GLU A 19 -9.75 5.18 16.58
N GLU A 20 -9.22 5.00 15.37
CA GLU A 20 -9.04 3.69 14.74
C GLU A 20 -7.71 3.06 15.13
N ASN A 21 -7.54 1.77 14.85
CA ASN A 21 -6.29 1.08 15.12
C ASN A 21 -5.17 1.55 14.19
N GLU A 22 -3.94 1.51 14.69
CA GLU A 22 -2.73 1.81 13.95
C GLU A 22 -2.35 0.62 13.07
N ASP A 23 -2.74 0.67 11.81
CA ASP A 23 -2.36 -0.31 10.79
C ASP A 23 -2.15 0.34 9.41
N ASP A 24 -1.61 -0.45 8.48
CA ASP A 24 -1.25 0.02 7.14
C ASP A 24 -2.49 0.44 6.32
N ASP A 25 -3.64 -0.20 6.55
CA ASP A 25 -4.88 0.10 5.82
C ASP A 25 -5.47 1.42 6.34
N HIS A 26 -5.58 1.59 7.65
CA HIS A 26 -6.07 2.82 8.25
C HIS A 26 -5.19 4.02 7.89
N MET A 27 -3.86 3.86 7.78
CA MET A 27 -2.97 4.95 7.32
C MET A 27 -3.39 5.52 5.94
N ILE A 28 -3.92 4.68 5.05
CA ILE A 28 -4.38 5.11 3.73
C ILE A 28 -5.68 5.92 3.87
N TYR A 29 -6.62 5.48 4.71
CA TYR A 29 -7.95 6.07 4.83
C TYR A 29 -8.13 7.09 5.95
N CYS A 30 -7.09 7.30 6.78
CA CYS A 30 -7.13 8.22 7.90
C CYS A 30 -7.38 9.65 7.41
N GLN A 31 -8.52 10.23 7.80
CA GLN A 31 -8.91 11.58 7.39
C GLN A 31 -7.85 12.64 7.76
N GLN A 32 -7.18 12.49 8.90
CA GLN A 32 -6.09 13.38 9.35
C GLN A 32 -4.84 13.33 8.45
N LEU A 33 -4.72 12.28 7.62
CA LEU A 33 -3.65 12.14 6.63
C LEU A 33 -4.08 12.55 5.22
N SER A 34 -5.36 12.90 5.00
CA SER A 34 -5.89 13.22 3.67
C SER A 34 -5.11 14.33 2.96
N ASN A 35 -4.90 15.47 3.62
CA ASN A 35 -4.11 16.58 3.05
C ASN A 35 -2.67 16.17 2.75
N LYS A 36 -2.06 15.34 3.61
CA LYS A 36 -0.69 14.84 3.40
C LYS A 36 -0.62 13.93 2.19
N TRP A 37 -1.62 13.08 1.99
CA TRP A 37 -1.75 12.26 0.79
C TRP A 37 -1.83 13.14 -0.45
N THR A 38 -2.68 14.17 -0.47
CA THR A 38 -2.78 15.11 -1.60
C THR A 38 -1.43 15.73 -1.94
N ILE A 39 -0.69 16.19 -0.92
CA ILE A 39 0.66 16.75 -1.12
C ILE A 39 1.61 15.71 -1.71
N VAL A 40 1.56 14.45 -1.27
CA VAL A 40 2.38 13.36 -1.84
C VAL A 40 2.07 13.17 -3.34
N ALA A 41 0.80 13.13 -3.72
CA ALA A 41 0.41 13.01 -5.12
C ALA A 41 0.86 14.21 -5.97
N ASP A 42 0.59 15.43 -5.51
CA ASP A 42 0.95 16.66 -6.23
C ASP A 42 2.46 16.78 -6.43
N ASN A 43 3.23 16.50 -5.36
CA ASN A 43 4.69 16.49 -5.44
C ASN A 43 5.19 15.40 -6.40
N THR A 44 4.59 14.22 -6.37
CA THR A 44 4.95 13.12 -7.28
C THR A 44 4.73 13.52 -8.73
N VAL A 45 3.55 14.04 -9.07
CA VAL A 45 3.21 14.50 -10.42
C VAL A 45 4.18 15.60 -10.87
N CYS A 46 4.40 16.62 -10.02
CA CYS A 46 5.27 17.75 -10.34
C CYS A 46 6.72 17.31 -10.59
N LYS A 47 7.30 16.51 -9.69
CA LYS A 47 8.68 16.00 -9.83
C LYS A 47 8.82 15.05 -11.01
N CYS A 48 7.86 14.17 -11.25
CA CYS A 48 7.88 13.29 -12.42
C CYS A 48 7.81 14.08 -13.73
N ASN A 49 7.01 15.15 -13.80
CA ASN A 49 7.01 16.03 -14.98
C ASN A 49 8.37 16.64 -15.27
N GLN A 50 9.10 17.08 -14.23
CA GLN A 50 10.45 17.62 -14.38
C GLN A 50 11.43 16.53 -14.86
N ILE A 51 11.38 15.35 -14.25
CA ILE A 51 12.24 14.22 -14.61
C ILE A 51 11.96 13.75 -16.03
N ILE A 52 10.69 13.60 -16.43
CA ILE A 52 10.29 13.21 -17.78
C ILE A 52 10.82 14.23 -18.79
N LYS A 53 10.63 15.53 -18.55
CA LYS A 53 11.17 16.59 -19.43
C LYS A 53 12.69 16.48 -19.56
N ASN A 54 13.41 16.31 -18.45
CA ASN A 54 14.87 16.19 -18.47
C ASN A 54 15.33 14.92 -19.20
N PHE A 55 14.66 13.79 -18.96
CA PHE A 55 14.93 12.50 -19.58
C PHE A 55 14.78 12.57 -21.11
N LEU A 56 13.71 13.21 -21.59
CA LEU A 56 13.47 13.42 -23.03
C LEU A 56 14.46 14.40 -23.67
N LEU A 57 15.01 15.35 -22.91
CA LEU A 57 16.02 16.28 -23.40
C LEU A 57 17.42 15.65 -23.48
N GLN A 58 17.74 14.69 -22.60
CA GLN A 58 19.09 14.12 -22.46
C GLN A 58 19.31 12.86 -23.31
N GLU A 59 18.32 11.99 -23.47
CA GLU A 59 18.48 10.78 -24.29
C GLU A 59 18.33 11.08 -25.79
N LYS A 60 19.45 11.39 -26.46
CA LYS A 60 19.51 11.58 -27.93
C LYS A 60 18.95 10.41 -28.76
N HIS A 61 18.79 9.23 -28.15
CA HIS A 61 18.27 8.01 -28.79
C HIS A 61 16.78 7.74 -28.52
N ILE A 62 16.11 8.53 -27.68
CA ILE A 62 14.65 8.48 -27.48
C ILE A 62 14.05 9.71 -28.13
N GLN A 63 13.51 9.55 -29.33
CA GLN A 63 12.68 10.57 -29.96
C GLN A 63 11.21 10.15 -29.82
N LEU A 64 10.55 10.62 -28.77
CA LEU A 64 9.09 10.67 -28.77
C LEU A 64 8.64 11.81 -29.69
N SER A 65 7.50 11.61 -30.37
CA SER A 65 6.89 12.72 -31.11
C SER A 65 6.45 13.82 -30.13
N GLN A 66 6.27 15.04 -30.66
CA GLN A 66 5.72 16.14 -29.86
C GLN A 66 4.35 15.79 -29.29
N GLU A 67 3.52 15.08 -30.06
CA GLU A 67 2.21 14.59 -29.63
C GLU A 67 2.33 13.56 -28.49
N ASP A 68 3.18 12.54 -28.65
CA ASP A 68 3.38 11.53 -27.60
C ASP A 68 3.93 12.16 -26.31
N THR A 69 4.78 13.19 -26.42
CA THR A 69 5.30 13.94 -25.28
C THR A 69 4.18 14.69 -24.54
N GLN A 70 3.28 15.35 -25.27
CA GLN A 70 2.12 16.02 -24.69
C GLN A 70 1.16 15.02 -24.05
N GLN A 71 0.91 13.89 -24.70
CA GLN A 71 0.10 12.80 -24.14
C GLN A 71 0.71 12.24 -22.86
N LEU A 72 2.04 12.06 -22.80
CA LEU A 72 2.74 11.56 -21.62
C LEU A 72 2.61 12.52 -20.43
N LEU A 73 2.80 13.83 -20.66
CA LEU A 73 2.64 14.83 -19.61
C LEU A 73 1.19 14.93 -19.14
N SER A 74 0.22 14.87 -20.07
CA SER A 74 -1.21 14.83 -19.74
C SER A 74 -1.55 13.57 -18.92
N TRP A 75 -1.03 12.42 -19.31
CA TRP A 75 -1.19 11.17 -18.57
C TRP A 75 -0.64 11.27 -17.15
N ASN A 76 0.54 11.86 -16.97
CA ASN A 76 1.16 12.03 -15.66
C ASN A 76 0.34 12.97 -14.76
N ASN A 77 -0.14 14.09 -15.30
CA ASN A 77 -1.02 15.03 -14.58
C ASN A 77 -2.34 14.39 -14.13
N ASN A 78 -2.84 13.42 -14.90
CA ASN A 78 -4.07 12.70 -14.61
C ASN A 78 -3.82 11.32 -13.97
N PHE A 79 -2.62 11.04 -13.48
CA PHE A 79 -2.27 9.72 -12.94
C PHE A 79 -3.17 9.35 -11.75
N PHE A 80 -3.31 10.28 -10.80
CA PHE A 80 -4.13 10.13 -9.59
C PHE A 80 -5.58 10.57 -9.79
N ALA A 81 -5.97 11.00 -11.00
CA ALA A 81 -7.36 11.34 -11.26
C ALA A 81 -8.24 10.08 -11.17
N ASN A 82 -9.37 10.19 -10.46
CA ASN A 82 -10.38 9.14 -10.38
C ASN A 82 -10.99 8.91 -11.77
N THR A 83 -10.49 7.90 -12.49
CA THR A 83 -10.94 7.61 -13.86
C THR A 83 -12.27 6.86 -13.90
N THR A 84 -12.71 6.27 -12.79
CA THR A 84 -14.05 5.73 -12.61
C THR A 84 -14.47 5.83 -11.14
N ALA A 85 -15.69 6.30 -10.90
CA ALA A 85 -16.27 6.71 -9.62
C ALA A 85 -16.53 5.58 -8.59
N VAL A 86 -15.75 4.50 -8.59
CA VAL A 86 -16.12 3.26 -7.87
C VAL A 86 -15.62 3.22 -6.43
N ASP A 87 -14.71 4.10 -6.01
CA ASP A 87 -14.31 4.13 -4.59
C ASP A 87 -14.03 5.55 -4.08
N LEU A 88 -15.12 6.26 -3.78
CA LEU A 88 -15.12 7.59 -3.16
C LEU A 88 -14.49 7.61 -1.75
N ASN A 89 -14.13 6.47 -1.19
CA ASN A 89 -13.56 6.36 0.16
C ASN A 89 -12.02 6.37 0.17
N MET A 90 -11.36 6.15 -0.98
CA MET A 90 -9.91 6.23 -1.08
C MET A 90 -9.48 7.68 -1.30
N PRO A 91 -8.65 8.28 -0.42
CA PRO A 91 -8.19 9.64 -0.64
C PRO A 91 -7.37 9.76 -1.93
N ILE A 92 -6.69 8.70 -2.37
CA ILE A 92 -5.94 8.65 -3.63
C ILE A 92 -5.99 7.25 -4.27
N PRO A 93 -6.24 7.14 -5.60
CA PRO A 93 -6.17 5.88 -6.33
C PRO A 93 -4.82 5.16 -6.22
N TYR A 94 -4.88 3.83 -6.18
CA TYR A 94 -3.73 2.93 -6.28
C TYR A 94 -2.66 3.01 -5.17
N VAL A 95 -2.84 3.86 -4.15
CA VAL A 95 -1.85 4.05 -3.07
C VAL A 95 -1.45 2.74 -2.39
N HIS A 96 -2.40 1.84 -2.15
CA HIS A 96 -2.14 0.53 -1.55
C HIS A 96 -1.13 -0.33 -2.34
N LEU A 97 -1.08 -0.18 -3.67
CA LEU A 97 -0.09 -0.83 -4.53
C LEU A 97 1.25 -0.12 -4.44
N MET A 98 1.22 1.20 -4.53
CA MET A 98 2.42 2.02 -4.66
C MET A 98 3.26 2.07 -3.38
N ILE A 99 2.63 2.05 -2.19
CA ILE A 99 3.34 1.89 -0.90
C ILE A 99 4.14 0.59 -0.88
N LYS A 100 3.63 -0.46 -1.54
CA LYS A 100 4.28 -1.76 -1.69
C LYS A 100 5.23 -1.83 -2.90
N SER A 101 5.53 -0.67 -3.50
CA SER A 101 6.37 -0.53 -4.70
C SER A 101 5.84 -1.26 -5.94
N PHE A 102 4.52 -1.46 -6.02
CA PHE A 102 3.87 -1.99 -7.22
C PHE A 102 3.29 -0.86 -8.07
N PHE A 103 3.61 -0.88 -9.37
CA PHE A 103 3.04 0.07 -10.31
C PHE A 103 1.70 -0.44 -10.87
N PRO A 104 0.65 0.41 -10.96
CA PRO A 104 -0.67 -0.04 -11.40
C PRO A 104 -0.66 -0.52 -12.86
N LYS A 105 -1.20 -1.72 -13.10
CA LYS A 105 -1.16 -2.35 -14.41
C LYS A 105 -1.92 -1.57 -15.49
N GLY A 106 -3.10 -1.03 -15.17
CA GLY A 106 -3.88 -0.20 -16.09
C GLY A 106 -3.06 1.01 -16.56
N LYS A 107 -2.47 1.73 -15.60
CA LYS A 107 -1.57 2.87 -15.87
C LYS A 107 -0.33 2.47 -16.66
N TYR A 108 0.24 1.29 -16.42
CA TYR A 108 1.36 0.80 -17.22
C TYR A 108 0.97 0.53 -18.68
N LYS A 109 -0.23 -0.03 -18.92
CA LYS A 109 -0.74 -0.25 -20.29
C LYS A 109 -0.89 1.08 -21.02
N GLU A 110 -1.50 2.08 -20.39
CA GLU A 110 -1.62 3.45 -20.93
C GLU A 110 -0.25 4.03 -21.28
N LEU A 111 0.68 4.02 -20.31
CA LEU A 111 2.05 4.53 -20.48
C LEU A 111 2.76 3.85 -21.65
N LYS A 112 2.69 2.51 -21.73
CA LYS A 112 3.32 1.72 -22.79
C LYS A 112 2.77 2.08 -24.17
N THR A 113 1.48 2.37 -24.27
CA THR A 113 0.85 2.81 -25.53
C THR A 113 1.38 4.17 -25.97
N ILE A 114 1.52 5.12 -25.04
CA ILE A 114 2.03 6.47 -25.33
C ILE A 114 3.49 6.43 -25.77
N VAL A 115 4.36 5.76 -24.99
CA VAL A 115 5.80 5.79 -25.26
C VAL A 115 6.27 4.75 -26.29
N LYS A 116 5.37 3.86 -26.73
CA LYS A 116 5.58 2.83 -27.77
C LYS A 116 6.79 1.92 -27.53
N SER A 117 7.30 1.88 -26.30
CA SER A 117 8.51 1.15 -25.93
C SER A 117 8.39 0.57 -24.54
N LYS A 118 8.56 -0.76 -24.44
CA LYS A 118 8.54 -1.47 -23.16
C LYS A 118 9.64 -0.98 -22.23
N ARG A 119 10.85 -0.74 -22.76
CA ARG A 119 12.01 -0.31 -21.98
C ARG A 119 11.77 1.07 -21.37
N ILE A 120 11.32 2.03 -22.18
CA ILE A 120 11.05 3.40 -21.74
C ILE A 120 9.90 3.42 -20.72
N ALA A 121 8.82 2.67 -20.98
CA ALA A 121 7.69 2.57 -20.05
C ALA A 121 8.13 2.02 -18.68
N LEU A 122 9.01 1.01 -18.67
CA LEU A 122 9.55 0.46 -17.41
C LEU A 122 10.42 1.48 -16.68
N THR A 123 11.30 2.20 -17.39
CA THR A 123 12.14 3.25 -16.79
C THR A 123 11.28 4.34 -16.16
N ILE A 124 10.28 4.86 -16.89
CA ILE A 124 9.38 5.90 -16.38
C ILE A 124 8.57 5.39 -15.19
N ALA A 125 8.02 4.17 -15.25
CA ALA A 125 7.27 3.59 -14.14
C ALA A 125 8.13 3.41 -12.88
N ALA A 126 9.38 2.98 -13.04
CA ALA A 126 10.32 2.84 -11.92
C ALA A 126 10.66 4.20 -11.30
N LEU A 127 10.98 5.20 -12.12
CA LEU A 127 11.22 6.57 -11.65
C LEU A 127 10.00 7.15 -10.93
N PHE A 128 8.81 6.91 -11.45
CA PHE A 128 7.56 7.37 -10.82
C PHE A 128 7.37 6.74 -9.44
N LEU A 129 7.59 5.43 -9.30
CA LEU A 129 7.53 4.75 -8.00
C LEU A 129 8.59 5.28 -7.04
N GLU A 130 9.81 5.50 -7.50
CA GLU A 130 10.90 6.01 -6.67
C GLU A 130 10.55 7.38 -6.09
N VAL A 131 10.07 8.30 -6.94
CA VAL A 131 9.60 9.63 -6.51
C VAL A 131 8.45 9.50 -5.52
N PHE A 132 7.43 8.70 -5.83
CA PHE A 132 6.28 8.50 -4.95
C PHE A 132 6.69 7.96 -3.58
N VAL A 133 7.51 6.89 -3.55
CA VAL A 133 7.97 6.26 -2.30
C VAL A 133 8.80 7.26 -1.49
N SER A 134 9.64 8.06 -2.12
CA SER A 134 10.38 9.14 -1.45
C SER A 134 9.45 10.18 -0.84
N GLU A 135 8.47 10.69 -1.58
CA GLU A 135 7.50 11.67 -1.06
C GLU A 135 6.67 11.09 0.09
N PHE A 136 6.13 9.88 -0.09
CA PHE A 136 5.41 9.14 0.94
C PHE A 136 6.27 8.97 2.20
N TYR A 137 7.53 8.57 2.03
CA TYR A 137 8.45 8.34 3.13
C TYR A 137 8.64 9.61 3.97
N ASN A 138 8.88 10.75 3.31
CA ASN A 138 9.18 12.01 3.97
C ASN A 138 7.94 12.67 4.59
N ILE A 139 6.79 12.64 3.91
CA ILE A 139 5.61 13.42 4.30
C ILE A 139 4.72 12.67 5.29
N ILE A 140 4.64 11.35 5.18
CA ILE A 140 3.73 10.50 5.95
C ILE A 140 4.50 9.52 6.83
N TRP A 141 5.34 8.66 6.23
CA TRP A 141 5.93 7.53 6.95
C TRP A 141 6.88 7.95 8.08
N GLN A 142 7.79 8.88 7.81
CA GLN A 142 8.75 9.34 8.81
C GLN A 142 8.07 10.09 9.97
N PRO A 143 7.15 11.04 9.74
CA PRO A 143 6.37 11.64 10.82
C PRO A 143 5.56 10.63 11.63
N ARG A 144 4.94 9.65 10.97
CA ARG A 144 4.24 8.54 11.64
C ARG A 144 5.18 7.76 12.55
N CYS A 145 6.32 7.32 12.04
CA CYS A 145 7.30 6.56 12.81
C CYS A 145 7.80 7.35 14.04
N LYS A 146 7.98 8.66 13.90
CA LYS A 146 8.33 9.54 15.01
C LYS A 146 7.22 9.58 16.07
N ALA A 147 5.97 9.76 15.66
CA ALA A 147 4.83 9.78 16.57
C ALA A 147 4.62 8.44 17.31
N VAL A 148 4.84 7.32 16.63
CA VAL A 148 4.82 5.98 17.25
C VAL A 148 5.96 5.84 18.25
N ALA A 149 7.18 6.26 17.91
CA ALA A 149 8.33 6.20 18.82
C ALA A 149 8.15 7.07 20.08
N GLU A 150 7.56 8.26 19.93
CA GLU A 150 7.20 9.12 21.07
C GLU A 150 6.17 8.42 21.96
N TRP A 151 5.13 7.81 21.37
CA TRP A 151 4.15 7.02 22.10
C TRP A 151 4.80 5.82 22.83
N GLU A 152 5.68 5.06 22.17
CA GLU A 152 6.42 3.96 22.78
C GLU A 152 7.20 4.42 24.01
N HIS A 153 7.84 5.59 23.92
CA HIS A 153 8.54 6.21 25.04
C HIS A 153 7.60 6.52 26.21
N THR A 154 6.41 7.07 25.95
CA THR A 154 5.41 7.32 27.01
C THR A 154 4.89 6.05 27.67
N LYS A 155 4.90 4.92 26.96
CA LYS A 155 4.52 3.61 27.49
C LYS A 155 5.69 2.86 28.12
N GLY A 156 6.89 3.43 28.13
CA GLY A 156 8.10 2.80 28.65
C GLY A 156 8.56 1.59 27.84
N ILE A 157 8.10 1.45 26.59
CA ILE A 157 8.50 0.37 25.69
C ILE A 157 9.94 0.62 25.23
N LYS A 158 10.84 -0.30 25.55
CA LYS A 158 12.26 -0.21 25.13
C LYS A 158 12.50 -1.07 23.90
N LYS A 159 13.56 -0.76 23.14
CA LYS A 159 14.02 -1.60 22.01
C LYS A 159 14.25 -3.06 22.37
N GLN A 160 14.60 -3.33 23.63
CA GLN A 160 14.76 -4.70 24.13
C GLN A 160 13.42 -5.43 24.22
N ASP A 161 12.33 -4.72 24.55
CA ASP A 161 10.99 -5.30 24.65
C ASP A 161 10.46 -5.72 23.28
N LEU A 162 10.80 -4.97 22.22
CA LEU A 162 10.52 -5.35 20.81
C LEU A 162 11.17 -6.68 20.40
N ARG A 163 12.28 -7.03 21.05
CA ARG A 163 13.06 -8.25 20.77
C ARG A 163 12.75 -9.40 21.72
N LYS A 164 12.06 -9.13 22.85
CA LYS A 164 11.74 -10.15 23.85
C LYS A 164 10.78 -11.17 23.23
N ARG A 165 11.10 -12.46 23.42
CA ARG A 165 10.09 -13.51 23.24
C ARG A 165 9.08 -13.38 24.39
N PRO A 166 7.77 -13.46 24.11
CA PRO A 166 6.78 -13.44 25.17
C PRO A 166 7.03 -14.56 26.15
N LEU A 167 6.95 -14.25 27.45
CA LEU A 167 6.91 -15.28 28.48
C LEU A 167 5.63 -16.11 28.28
N ALA A 168 5.66 -17.39 28.66
CA ALA A 168 4.57 -18.34 28.36
C ALA A 168 3.19 -17.85 28.83
N TYR A 169 3.13 -17.14 29.95
CA TYR A 169 1.90 -16.55 30.50
C TYR A 169 1.43 -15.25 29.82
N GLN A 170 2.32 -14.56 29.09
CA GLN A 170 1.99 -13.39 28.27
C GLN A 170 1.54 -13.78 26.87
N ARG A 171 1.56 -15.08 26.54
CA ARG A 171 1.04 -15.56 25.27
C ARG A 171 -0.47 -15.45 25.31
N ILE A 172 -1.07 -14.85 24.29
CA ILE A 172 -2.52 -14.91 24.10
C ILE A 172 -2.86 -16.38 23.85
N ALA A 173 -3.46 -17.04 24.85
CA ALA A 173 -4.07 -18.34 24.67
C ALA A 173 -5.36 -18.12 23.89
N TYR A 174 -5.33 -18.40 22.59
CA TYR A 174 -6.58 -18.50 21.84
C TYR A 174 -7.31 -19.72 22.37
N ASN A 175 -8.41 -19.48 23.09
CA ASN A 175 -9.41 -20.52 23.29
C ASN A 175 -9.80 -21.00 21.89
N GLN A 176 -9.62 -22.30 21.65
CA GLN A 176 -10.04 -22.91 20.40
C GLN A 176 -11.51 -22.52 20.20
N ILE A 177 -11.81 -21.81 19.11
CA ILE A 177 -13.20 -21.54 18.74
C ILE A 177 -13.86 -22.91 18.66
N LEU A 178 -14.94 -23.11 19.43
CA LEU A 178 -15.68 -24.37 19.37
C LEU A 178 -16.11 -24.55 17.90
N THR A 179 -15.68 -25.66 17.31
CA THR A 179 -15.97 -25.97 15.91
C THR A 179 -16.91 -27.15 15.86
N ILE A 180 -17.82 -27.11 14.89
CA ILE A 180 -18.72 -28.21 14.58
C ILE A 180 -18.11 -28.95 13.40
N GLN A 181 -17.81 -30.24 13.60
CA GLN A 181 -17.36 -31.14 12.55
C GLN A 181 -18.60 -31.80 11.93
N THR A 182 -18.74 -31.71 10.61
CA THR A 182 -19.78 -32.37 9.83
C THR A 182 -19.14 -33.08 8.63
N GLU A 183 -19.90 -33.92 7.93
CA GLU A 183 -19.43 -34.56 6.69
C GLU A 183 -19.02 -33.53 5.60
N GLU A 184 -19.64 -32.35 5.60
CA GLU A 184 -19.39 -31.27 4.63
C GLU A 184 -18.20 -30.37 5.01
N GLY A 185 -17.69 -30.48 6.24
CA GLY A 185 -16.52 -29.74 6.70
C GLY A 185 -16.58 -29.26 8.15
N THR A 186 -15.66 -28.35 8.47
CA THR A 186 -15.52 -27.74 9.80
C THR A 186 -16.14 -26.35 9.80
N PHE A 187 -17.00 -26.08 10.78
CA PHE A 187 -17.73 -24.81 10.90
C PHE A 187 -17.46 -24.15 12.25
N ASP A 188 -17.54 -22.82 12.32
CA ASP A 188 -17.59 -22.10 13.59
C ASP A 188 -19.00 -22.15 14.21
N LEU A 189 -19.15 -21.64 15.44
CA LEU A 189 -20.45 -21.58 16.14
C LEU A 189 -21.50 -20.71 15.42
N GLU A 190 -21.07 -19.81 14.53
CA GLU A 190 -21.94 -18.99 13.68
C GLU A 190 -22.26 -19.68 12.34
N LYS A 191 -21.93 -20.97 12.21
CA LYS A 191 -22.13 -21.80 11.01
C LYS A 191 -21.39 -21.31 9.77
N ARG A 192 -20.31 -20.53 9.93
CA ARG A 192 -19.41 -20.18 8.82
C ARG A 192 -18.42 -21.31 8.61
N LYS A 193 -18.24 -21.71 7.34
CA LYS A 193 -17.27 -22.75 6.98
C LYS A 193 -15.84 -22.25 7.22
N ILE A 194 -15.09 -22.99 8.02
CA ILE A 194 -13.66 -22.75 8.22
C ILE A 194 -12.91 -23.40 7.07
N LEU A 195 -12.39 -22.56 6.19
CA LEU A 195 -11.65 -22.99 5.01
C LEU A 195 -10.31 -23.60 5.43
N LYS A 196 -9.99 -24.76 4.84
CA LYS A 196 -8.67 -25.38 4.95
C LYS A 196 -7.63 -24.54 4.21
N HIS A 197 -6.37 -24.71 4.58
CA HIS A 197 -5.25 -23.95 4.00
C HIS A 197 -5.22 -23.99 2.46
N ASN A 198 -5.50 -25.15 1.85
CA ASN A 198 -5.58 -25.29 0.39
C ASN A 198 -6.76 -24.52 -0.21
N GLU A 199 -7.95 -24.55 0.41
CA GLU A 199 -9.12 -23.77 -0.02
C GLU A 199 -8.84 -22.26 0.07
N GLN A 200 -8.22 -21.82 1.17
CA GLN A 200 -7.79 -20.42 1.34
C GLN A 200 -6.78 -20.00 0.26
N TRP A 201 -5.79 -20.86 -0.03
CA TRP A 201 -4.82 -20.62 -1.09
C TRP A 201 -5.46 -20.53 -2.47
N SER A 202 -6.38 -21.44 -2.81
CA SER A 202 -7.07 -21.41 -4.10
C SER A 202 -7.89 -20.13 -4.27
N ILE A 203 -8.65 -19.73 -3.24
CA ILE A 203 -9.46 -18.49 -3.26
C ILE A 203 -8.54 -17.26 -3.37
N ALA A 204 -7.46 -17.21 -2.60
CA ALA A 204 -6.50 -16.12 -2.66
C ALA A 204 -5.85 -16.02 -4.05
N LEU A 205 -5.45 -17.15 -4.63
CA LEU A 205 -4.86 -17.22 -5.97
C LEU A 205 -5.86 -16.77 -7.04
N GLU A 206 -7.12 -17.17 -6.94
CA GLU A 206 -8.19 -16.77 -7.86
C GLU A 206 -8.46 -15.26 -7.79
N LYS A 207 -8.61 -14.69 -6.59
CA LYS A 207 -8.72 -13.25 -6.40
C LYS A 207 -7.50 -12.51 -6.95
N THR A 208 -6.30 -13.05 -6.72
CA THR A 208 -5.05 -12.44 -7.19
C THR A 208 -4.96 -12.46 -8.71
N LYS A 209 -5.41 -13.53 -9.38
CA LYS A 209 -5.46 -13.62 -10.85
C LYS A 209 -6.34 -12.54 -11.49
N GLN A 210 -7.41 -12.11 -10.80
CA GLN A 210 -8.27 -11.01 -11.28
C GLN A 210 -7.48 -9.69 -11.42
N TYR A 211 -6.39 -9.53 -10.68
CA TYR A 211 -5.52 -8.35 -10.76
C TYR A 211 -4.25 -8.59 -11.60
N ILE A 212 -3.95 -9.84 -11.98
CA ILE A 212 -2.69 -10.22 -12.64
C ILE A 212 -2.80 -10.45 -14.16
N ASN A 213 -3.99 -10.56 -14.78
CA ASN A 213 -4.14 -10.77 -16.24
C ASN A 213 -4.38 -9.53 -17.11
#